data_AF-A0A914ZQT8-F1
#
_entry.id   AF-A0A914ZQT8-F1
#
_cell.length_a   1.000
_cell.length_b   1.000
_cell.length_c   1.000
_cell.angle_alpha   90.00
_cell.angle_beta   90.00
_cell.angle_gamma   90.00
#
_symmetry.space_group_name_H-M   'P 1'
#
loop_
_entity.id
_entity.type
_entity.pdbx_description
1 polymer ?
#
loop_
_entity_poly.entity_id
_entity_poly.type
_entity_poly.pdbx_seq_one_letter_code
_entity_poly.pdbx_strand_id
1 'polypeptide(L)'
;MMQLCVFSVQIKEDFEDRTSPWPSLWLCNFVQFLCGVQFAIYFTSMWPFLTGLDPAADFGFLGIIVAVFSIGQTLASPLFGLWSQKAHNTKFPASFGLCLSALGHLLYALLPTIKSNAKWFMLLARILTGVGSGNLGVLRAYTATASVESDRSKAMALGIAAFVVGQSLGPALQAIFSPIGAKGVWLGVVHLSMYTVPAYVMILLSMISIILLLFCFEEKYSGIIDIDEEKGEQTYRFNDI
;
A
#
# COMPACT_ATOMS: atom_id res chain seq x y z
N MET A 1 -21.11 -6.73 -44.13
CA MET A 1 -22.06 -6.46 -43.02
C MET A 1 -22.24 -7.67 -42.10
N MET A 2 -22.47 -8.87 -42.63
CA MET A 2 -22.61 -10.10 -41.82
C MET A 2 -21.33 -10.52 -41.07
N GLN A 3 -20.15 -10.38 -41.67
CA GLN A 3 -18.86 -10.62 -40.99
C GLN A 3 -18.59 -9.65 -39.83
N LEU A 4 -18.94 -8.36 -39.97
CA LEU A 4 -18.80 -7.38 -38.88
C LEU A 4 -19.74 -7.69 -37.71
N CYS A 5 -20.93 -8.23 -37.99
CA CYS A 5 -21.88 -8.64 -36.97
C CYS A 5 -21.37 -9.87 -36.20
N VAL A 6 -20.96 -10.93 -36.91
CA VAL A 6 -20.37 -12.13 -36.29
C VAL A 6 -19.11 -11.77 -35.49
N PHE A 7 -18.27 -10.88 -36.01
CA PHE A 7 -17.09 -10.36 -35.32
C PHE A 7 -17.44 -9.57 -34.05
N SER A 8 -18.46 -8.71 -34.11
CA SER A 8 -18.94 -7.96 -32.94
C SER A 8 -19.57 -8.87 -31.88
N VAL A 9 -20.16 -10.00 -32.30
CA VAL A 9 -20.75 -11.00 -31.40
C VAL A 9 -19.66 -11.83 -30.73
N GLN A 10 -18.65 -12.28 -31.48
CA GLN A 10 -17.52 -13.04 -30.94
C GLN A 10 -16.71 -12.23 -29.90
N ILE A 11 -16.46 -10.95 -30.18
CA ILE A 11 -15.82 -10.03 -29.22
C ILE A 11 -16.67 -9.93 -27.95
N LYS A 12 -18.00 -9.84 -28.09
CA LYS A 12 -18.92 -9.72 -26.96
C LYS A 12 -18.93 -10.98 -26.09
N GLU A 13 -18.94 -12.15 -26.72
CA GLU A 13 -18.86 -13.45 -26.05
C GLU A 13 -17.50 -13.61 -25.31
N ASP A 14 -16.38 -13.24 -25.92
CA ASP A 14 -15.05 -13.27 -25.27
C ASP A 14 -14.91 -12.28 -24.10
N PHE A 15 -15.67 -11.16 -24.12
CA PHE A 15 -15.76 -10.24 -22.97
C PHE A 15 -16.67 -10.78 -21.86
N GLU A 16 -17.71 -11.54 -22.20
CA GLU A 16 -18.67 -12.13 -21.26
C GLU A 16 -18.08 -13.34 -20.49
N ASP A 17 -17.14 -14.08 -21.09
CA ASP A 17 -16.45 -15.21 -20.45
C ASP A 17 -15.26 -14.81 -19.55
N ARG A 18 -14.88 -13.53 -19.52
CA ARG A 18 -13.79 -13.05 -18.66
C ARG A 18 -14.21 -13.06 -17.20
N THR A 19 -13.42 -13.73 -16.36
CA THR A 19 -13.57 -13.71 -14.90
C THR A 19 -12.54 -12.81 -14.25
N SER A 20 -12.94 -12.06 -13.23
CA SER A 20 -12.03 -11.23 -12.43
C SER A 20 -10.94 -12.10 -11.75
N PRO A 21 -9.66 -11.65 -11.71
CA PRO A 21 -8.57 -12.38 -11.07
C PRO A 21 -8.64 -12.26 -9.54
N TRP A 22 -9.64 -12.89 -8.93
CA TRP A 22 -9.94 -12.79 -7.50
C TRP A 22 -8.75 -13.06 -6.56
N PRO A 23 -7.83 -14.02 -6.82
CA PRO A 23 -6.66 -14.21 -5.96
C PRO A 23 -5.79 -12.94 -5.83
N SER A 24 -5.50 -12.26 -6.95
CA SER A 24 -4.73 -11.02 -6.97
C SER A 24 -5.50 -9.87 -6.31
N LEU A 25 -6.83 -9.82 -6.49
CA LEU A 25 -7.69 -8.83 -5.82
C LEU A 25 -7.72 -9.03 -4.30
N TRP A 26 -7.78 -10.28 -3.82
CA TRP A 26 -7.69 -10.60 -2.39
C TRP A 26 -6.34 -10.22 -1.81
N LEU A 27 -5.25 -10.44 -2.55
CA LEU A 27 -3.93 -10.00 -2.14
C LEU A 27 -3.85 -8.47 -2.06
N CYS A 28 -4.39 -7.73 -3.03
CA CYS A 28 -4.52 -6.27 -2.96
C CYS A 28 -5.30 -5.82 -1.72
N ASN A 29 -6.43 -6.48 -1.41
CA ASN A 29 -7.25 -6.16 -0.25
C ASN A 29 -6.49 -6.42 1.05
N PHE A 30 -5.74 -7.51 1.12
CA PHE A 30 -4.91 -7.83 2.27
C PHE A 30 -3.80 -6.80 2.50
N VAL A 31 -3.09 -6.38 1.45
CA VAL A 31 -2.07 -5.32 1.56
C VAL A 31 -2.71 -3.99 2.00
N GLN A 32 -3.88 -3.64 1.43
CA GLN A 32 -4.63 -2.45 1.85
C GLN A 32 -5.05 -2.52 3.33
N PHE A 33 -5.50 -3.68 3.81
CA PHE A 33 -5.81 -3.91 5.22
C PHE A 33 -4.59 -3.65 6.11
N LEU A 34 -3.42 -4.21 5.77
CA LEU A 34 -2.18 -4.02 6.52
C LEU A 34 -1.76 -2.54 6.56
N CYS A 35 -1.85 -1.82 5.44
CA CYS A 35 -1.62 -0.37 5.39
C CYS A 35 -2.60 0.41 6.29
N GLY A 36 -3.85 -0.02 6.38
CA GLY A 36 -4.86 0.57 7.27
C GLY A 36 -4.48 0.41 8.75
N VAL A 37 -4.06 -0.80 9.14
CA VAL A 37 -3.57 -1.08 10.50
C VAL A 37 -2.36 -0.20 10.84
N GLN A 38 -1.39 -0.11 9.93
CA GLN A 38 -0.19 0.73 10.10
C GLN A 38 -0.55 2.18 10.39
N PHE A 39 -1.42 2.76 9.55
CA PHE A 39 -1.84 4.15 9.69
C PHE A 39 -2.45 4.42 11.06
N ALA A 40 -3.38 3.58 11.51
CA ALA A 40 -4.12 3.81 12.75
C ALA A 40 -3.28 3.59 14.02
N ILE A 41 -2.37 2.60 14.02
CA ILE A 41 -1.41 2.43 15.12
C ILE A 41 -0.60 3.71 15.31
N TYR A 42 -0.02 4.22 14.23
CA TYR A 42 0.81 5.41 14.32
C TYR A 42 0.01 6.65 14.66
N PHE A 43 -1.18 6.81 14.11
CA PHE A 43 -2.02 7.96 14.40
C PHE A 43 -2.34 8.07 15.90
N THR A 44 -2.63 6.94 16.56
CA THR A 44 -2.96 6.93 17.99
C THR A 44 -1.75 6.97 18.91
N SER A 45 -0.62 6.40 18.51
CA SER A 45 0.58 6.28 19.36
C SER A 45 1.59 7.42 19.18
N MET A 46 1.47 8.23 18.13
CA MET A 46 2.51 9.19 17.72
C MET A 46 2.63 10.38 18.66
N TRP A 47 1.52 10.93 19.17
CA TRP A 47 1.58 12.03 20.13
C TRP A 47 2.34 11.64 21.42
N PRO A 48 1.97 10.58 22.14
CA PRO A 48 2.65 10.23 23.38
C PRO A 48 4.08 9.71 23.16
N PHE A 49 4.42 9.25 21.94
CA PHE A 49 5.80 8.97 21.58
C PHE A 49 6.62 10.24 21.33
N LEU A 50 6.05 11.23 20.63
CA LEU A 50 6.72 12.51 20.36
C LEU A 50 7.00 13.27 21.66
N THR A 51 6.04 13.36 22.58
CA THR A 51 6.23 14.02 23.89
C THR A 51 7.22 13.28 24.79
N GLY A 52 7.32 11.96 24.65
CA GLY A 52 8.35 11.15 25.32
C GLY A 52 9.77 11.39 24.79
N LEU A 53 9.91 11.79 23.53
CA LEU A 53 11.21 12.07 22.89
C LEU A 53 11.64 13.54 23.04
N ASP A 54 10.72 14.49 22.91
CA ASP A 54 10.96 15.92 23.02
C ASP A 54 9.82 16.57 23.85
N PRO A 55 10.06 16.84 25.14
CA PRO A 55 9.07 17.50 26.00
C PRO A 55 8.69 18.91 25.55
N ALA A 56 9.50 19.56 24.70
CA ALA A 56 9.22 20.87 24.14
C ALA A 56 8.41 20.79 22.82
N ALA A 57 8.00 19.59 22.38
CA ALA A 57 7.16 19.43 21.21
C ALA A 57 5.71 19.89 21.49
N ASP A 58 5.18 20.70 20.58
CA ASP A 58 3.80 21.19 20.62
C ASP A 58 2.89 20.41 19.66
N PHE A 59 1.58 20.44 19.92
CA PHE A 59 0.55 19.90 19.05
C PHE A 59 0.59 20.51 17.64
N GLY A 60 1.01 21.78 17.49
CA GLY A 60 1.23 22.38 16.18
C GLY A 60 2.26 21.61 15.33
N PHE A 61 3.35 21.13 15.95
CA PHE A 61 4.36 20.33 15.26
C PHE A 61 3.83 18.93 14.90
N LEU A 62 3.03 18.30 15.78
CA LEU A 62 2.33 17.06 15.44
C LEU A 62 1.42 17.25 14.20
N GLY A 63 0.70 18.38 14.13
CA GLY A 63 -0.11 18.73 12.98
C GLY A 63 0.70 18.79 11.68
N ILE A 64 1.89 19.39 11.72
CA ILE A 64 2.83 19.40 10.58
C ILE A 64 3.24 17.97 10.20
N ILE A 65 3.60 17.13 11.18
CA ILE A 65 3.99 15.74 10.94
C ILE A 65 2.87 14.96 10.23
N VAL A 66 1.62 15.12 10.66
CA VAL A 66 0.45 14.48 10.03
C VAL A 66 0.20 15.05 8.63
N ALA A 67 0.35 16.36 8.46
CA ALA A 67 0.15 17.02 7.16
C ALA A 67 1.17 16.54 6.11
N VAL A 68 2.46 16.45 6.46
CA VAL A 68 3.50 16.02 5.51
C VAL A 68 3.33 14.56 5.08
N PHE A 69 2.79 13.70 5.96
CA PHE A 69 2.41 12.34 5.58
C PHE A 69 1.35 12.36 4.46
N SER A 70 0.26 13.11 4.66
CA SER A 70 -0.83 13.22 3.69
C SER A 70 -0.38 13.86 2.37
N ILE A 71 0.47 14.88 2.43
CA ILE A 71 1.08 15.50 1.23
C ILE A 71 1.93 14.46 0.49
N GLY A 72 2.80 13.75 1.21
CA GLY A 72 3.64 12.69 0.64
C GLY A 72 2.81 11.61 -0.06
N GLN A 73 1.73 11.14 0.57
CA GLN A 73 0.82 10.16 -0.02
C GLN A 73 0.10 10.71 -1.26
N THR A 74 -0.38 11.95 -1.19
CA THR A 74 -1.14 12.59 -2.27
C THR A 74 -0.27 12.79 -3.50
N LEU A 75 1.00 13.17 -3.33
CA LEU A 75 1.94 13.36 -4.44
C LEU A 75 2.48 12.03 -4.97
N ALA A 76 2.74 11.05 -4.10
CA ALA A 76 3.26 9.75 -4.51
C ALA A 76 2.23 8.89 -5.24
N SER A 77 0.94 8.99 -4.89
CA SER A 77 -0.14 8.23 -5.53
C SER A 77 -0.17 8.39 -7.07
N PRO A 78 -0.26 9.61 -7.65
CA PRO A 78 -0.21 9.77 -9.10
C PRO A 78 1.15 9.42 -9.69
N LEU A 79 2.26 9.71 -8.98
CA LEU A 79 3.60 9.37 -9.47
C LEU A 79 3.78 7.85 -9.64
N PHE A 80 3.40 7.07 -8.64
CA PHE A 80 3.46 5.61 -8.71
C PHE A 80 2.41 5.03 -9.64
N GLY A 81 1.24 5.67 -9.76
CA GLY A 81 0.23 5.29 -10.75
C GLY A 81 0.74 5.44 -12.19
N LEU A 82 1.35 6.58 -12.52
CA LEU A 82 1.96 6.83 -13.83
C LEU A 82 3.12 5.87 -14.10
N TRP A 83 3.96 5.59 -13.09
CA TRP A 83 5.03 4.61 -13.21
C TRP A 83 4.48 3.22 -13.49
N SER A 84 3.45 2.79 -12.76
CA SER A 84 2.81 1.49 -12.96
C SER A 84 2.21 1.35 -14.35
N GLN A 85 1.51 2.38 -14.83
CA GLN A 85 0.94 2.39 -16.17
C GLN A 85 2.03 2.34 -17.24
N LYS A 86 3.09 3.15 -17.12
CA LYS A 86 4.19 3.19 -18.10
C LYS A 86 5.01 1.90 -18.12
N ALA A 87 5.20 1.28 -16.97
CA ALA A 87 5.94 0.03 -16.85
C ALA A 87 5.07 -1.19 -17.18
N HIS A 88 3.76 -1.02 -17.40
CA HIS A 88 2.77 -2.10 -17.49
C HIS A 88 2.90 -3.11 -16.34
N ASN A 89 3.27 -2.61 -15.15
CA ASN A 89 3.59 -3.45 -14.00
C ASN A 89 3.20 -2.76 -12.70
N THR A 90 2.38 -3.44 -11.92
CA THR A 90 1.82 -3.00 -10.63
C THR A 90 2.71 -3.44 -9.48
N LYS A 91 3.37 -4.60 -9.63
CA LYS A 91 4.19 -5.23 -8.60
C LYS A 91 5.36 -4.33 -8.19
N PHE A 92 6.12 -3.80 -9.16
CA PHE A 92 7.33 -3.04 -8.85
C PHE A 92 7.04 -1.70 -8.15
N PRO A 93 6.11 -0.85 -8.65
CA PRO A 93 5.80 0.41 -7.97
C PRO A 93 5.16 0.20 -6.59
N ALA A 94 4.27 -0.80 -6.45
CA ALA A 94 3.67 -1.12 -5.15
C ALA A 94 4.72 -1.63 -4.15
N SER A 95 5.62 -2.52 -4.58
CA SER A 95 6.71 -3.04 -3.75
C SER A 95 7.69 -1.94 -3.36
N PHE A 96 8.04 -1.04 -4.29
CA PHE A 96 8.89 0.11 -3.99
C PHE A 96 8.26 1.03 -2.93
N GLY A 97 6.96 1.29 -3.04
CA GLY A 97 6.22 2.03 -2.02
C GLY A 97 6.27 1.35 -0.65
N LEU A 98 6.05 0.04 -0.59
CA LEU A 98 6.17 -0.73 0.65
C LEU A 98 7.59 -0.73 1.22
N CYS A 99 8.62 -0.77 0.37
CA CYS A 99 10.02 -0.63 0.79
C CYS A 99 10.28 0.73 1.43
N LEU A 100 9.80 1.81 0.82
CA LEU A 100 9.90 3.16 1.40
C LEU A 100 9.15 3.27 2.73
N SER A 101 7.96 2.67 2.85
CA SER A 101 7.24 2.58 4.11
C SER A 101 8.01 1.80 5.16
N ALA A 102 8.62 0.67 4.80
CA ALA A 102 9.47 -0.11 5.72
C ALA A 102 10.69 0.69 6.19
N LEU A 103 11.34 1.45 5.31
CA LEU A 103 12.43 2.35 5.67
C LEU A 103 11.96 3.48 6.61
N GLY A 104 10.78 4.05 6.35
CA GLY A 104 10.15 5.03 7.24
C GLY A 104 9.85 4.46 8.63
N HIS A 105 9.32 3.24 8.70
CA HIS A 105 9.07 2.54 9.96
C HIS A 105 10.37 2.20 10.70
N LEU A 106 11.42 1.82 9.97
CA LEU A 106 12.74 1.58 10.56
C LEU A 106 13.32 2.86 11.16
N LEU A 107 13.27 3.98 10.42
CA LEU A 107 13.72 5.26 10.94
C LEU A 107 12.91 5.67 12.19
N TYR A 108 11.60 5.44 12.17
CA TYR A 108 10.73 5.70 13.32
C TYR A 108 11.09 4.82 14.53
N ALA A 109 11.39 3.54 14.31
CA ALA A 109 11.78 2.63 15.38
C ALA A 109 13.14 2.99 15.99
N LEU A 110 14.04 3.60 15.21
CA LEU A 110 15.36 4.04 15.65
C LEU A 110 15.37 5.40 16.37
N LEU A 111 14.25 6.12 16.39
CA LEU A 111 14.13 7.43 17.05
C LEU A 111 14.65 7.48 18.49
N PRO A 112 14.42 6.48 19.37
CA PRO A 112 14.93 6.52 20.74
C PRO A 112 16.45 6.55 20.84
N THR A 113 17.16 6.10 19.79
CA THR A 113 18.62 6.11 19.73
C THR A 113 19.16 7.50 19.38
N ILE A 114 18.33 8.37 18.81
CA ILE A 114 18.69 9.71 18.36
C ILE A 114 18.49 10.69 19.51
N LYS A 115 19.59 11.10 20.15
CA LYS A 115 19.56 11.96 21.36
C LYS A 115 19.22 13.43 21.09
N SER A 116 19.33 13.90 19.85
CA SER A 116 19.11 15.31 19.49
C SER A 116 18.27 15.41 18.23
N ASN A 117 17.34 16.38 18.19
CA ASN A 117 16.48 16.65 17.03
C ASN A 117 15.56 15.48 16.60
N ALA A 118 15.22 14.56 17.52
CA ALA A 118 14.38 13.39 17.22
C ALA A 118 13.05 13.75 16.55
N LYS A 119 12.43 14.88 16.90
CA LYS A 119 11.19 15.36 16.25
C LYS A 119 11.32 15.57 14.73
N TRP A 120 12.48 16.03 14.26
CA TRP A 120 12.75 16.24 12.83
C TRP A 120 12.98 14.91 12.10
N PHE A 121 13.62 13.95 12.76
CA PHE A 121 13.73 12.58 12.23
C PHE A 121 12.38 11.87 12.20
N MET A 122 11.48 12.16 13.15
CA MET A 122 10.10 11.66 13.11
C MET A 122 9.35 12.24 11.91
N LEU A 123 9.51 13.54 11.67
CA LEU A 123 8.95 14.20 10.49
C LEU A 123 9.47 13.55 9.20
N LEU A 124 10.77 13.30 9.09
CA LEU A 124 11.36 12.60 7.93
C LEU A 124 10.82 11.17 7.78
N ALA A 125 10.72 10.42 8.88
CA ALA A 125 10.14 9.08 8.87
C ALA A 125 8.70 9.08 8.35
N ARG A 126 7.91 10.10 8.70
CA ARG A 126 6.53 10.27 8.25
C ARG A 126 6.42 10.68 6.79
N ILE A 127 7.34 11.51 6.29
CA ILE A 127 7.44 11.80 4.85
C ILE A 127 7.73 10.51 4.08
N LEU A 128 8.75 9.75 4.48
CA LEU A 128 9.10 8.48 3.81
C LEU A 128 7.93 7.49 3.82
N THR A 129 7.26 7.35 4.96
CA THR A 129 6.08 6.47 5.08
C THR A 129 4.92 6.97 4.23
N GLY A 130 4.69 8.30 4.19
CA GLY A 130 3.64 8.93 3.38
C GLY A 130 3.88 8.70 1.89
N VAL A 131 5.09 8.96 1.41
CA VAL A 131 5.47 8.66 0.02
C VAL A 131 5.31 7.16 -0.28
N GLY A 132 5.76 6.29 0.63
CA GLY A 132 5.61 4.85 0.48
C GLY A 132 4.15 4.38 0.42
N SER A 133 3.25 5.03 1.17
CA SER A 133 1.81 4.75 1.18
C SER A 133 1.09 5.08 -0.14
N GLY A 134 1.78 5.76 -1.08
CA GLY A 134 1.32 5.93 -2.45
C GLY A 134 1.01 4.61 -3.17
N ASN A 135 1.55 3.47 -2.69
CA ASN A 135 1.19 2.13 -3.17
C ASN A 135 -0.32 1.86 -3.15
N LEU A 136 -1.07 2.46 -2.23
CA LEU A 136 -2.52 2.31 -2.13
C LEU A 136 -3.23 2.81 -3.39
N GLY A 137 -2.72 3.89 -4.00
CA GLY A 137 -3.24 4.40 -5.28
C GLY A 137 -3.05 3.39 -6.40
N VAL A 138 -1.86 2.79 -6.48
CA VAL A 138 -1.52 1.78 -7.49
C VAL A 138 -2.40 0.53 -7.35
N LEU A 139 -2.53 -0.01 -6.15
CA LEU A 139 -3.35 -1.21 -5.90
C LEU A 139 -4.83 -0.98 -6.22
N ARG A 140 -5.35 0.21 -5.93
CA ARG A 140 -6.75 0.58 -6.27
C ARG A 140 -6.94 0.76 -7.76
N ALA A 141 -5.97 1.37 -8.45
CA ALA A 141 -5.98 1.49 -9.90
C ALA A 141 -5.96 0.10 -10.55
N TYR A 142 -5.06 -0.79 -10.11
CA TYR A 142 -5.03 -2.18 -10.55
C TYR A 142 -6.36 -2.91 -10.29
N THR A 143 -6.91 -2.79 -9.08
CA THR A 143 -8.22 -3.40 -8.73
C THR A 143 -9.32 -2.94 -9.70
N ALA A 144 -9.32 -1.67 -10.10
CA ALA A 144 -10.28 -1.13 -11.03
C ALA A 144 -10.08 -1.64 -12.47
N THR A 145 -8.82 -1.77 -12.94
CA THR A 145 -8.49 -2.16 -14.32
C THR A 145 -8.40 -3.67 -14.54
N ALA A 146 -8.20 -4.46 -13.49
CA ALA A 146 -8.17 -5.91 -13.52
C ALA A 146 -9.56 -6.55 -13.40
N SER A 147 -10.50 -5.85 -12.76
CA SER A 147 -11.85 -6.37 -12.54
C SER A 147 -12.76 -6.16 -13.74
N VAL A 148 -13.58 -7.17 -14.01
CA VAL A 148 -14.65 -7.14 -15.02
C VAL A 148 -15.70 -6.11 -14.60
N GLU A 149 -16.43 -5.53 -15.57
CA GLU A 149 -17.37 -4.44 -15.34
C GLU A 149 -18.43 -4.75 -14.26
N SER A 150 -18.94 -5.98 -14.25
CA SER A 150 -19.91 -6.46 -13.25
C SER A 150 -19.37 -6.49 -11.81
N ASP A 151 -18.08 -6.82 -11.65
CA ASP A 151 -17.42 -6.98 -10.35
C ASP A 151 -16.65 -5.74 -9.90
N ARG A 152 -16.32 -4.81 -10.80
CA ARG A 152 -15.40 -3.69 -10.55
C ARG A 152 -15.78 -2.89 -9.31
N SER A 153 -17.05 -2.48 -9.21
CA SER A 153 -17.54 -1.72 -8.05
C SER A 153 -17.41 -2.50 -6.75
N LYS A 154 -17.70 -3.81 -6.78
CA LYS A 154 -17.57 -4.71 -5.62
C LYS A 154 -16.10 -4.88 -5.21
N ALA A 155 -15.21 -5.13 -6.16
CA ALA A 155 -13.78 -5.30 -5.90
C ALA A 155 -13.17 -4.03 -5.29
N MET A 156 -13.47 -2.85 -5.85
CA MET A 156 -13.01 -1.58 -5.31
C MET A 156 -13.56 -1.31 -3.90
N ALA A 157 -14.86 -1.59 -3.68
CA ALA A 157 -15.48 -1.43 -2.36
C ALA A 157 -14.84 -2.34 -1.31
N LEU A 158 -14.54 -3.60 -1.66
CA LEU A 158 -13.84 -4.54 -0.77
C LEU A 158 -12.44 -4.04 -0.38
N GLY A 159 -11.69 -3.45 -1.31
CA GLY A 159 -10.37 -2.88 -1.02
C GLY A 159 -10.43 -1.70 -0.04
N ILE A 160 -11.38 -0.79 -0.23
CA ILE A 160 -11.60 0.34 0.69
C ILE A 160 -12.07 -0.17 2.06
N ALA A 161 -13.02 -1.11 2.07
CA ALA A 161 -13.51 -1.71 3.31
C ALA A 161 -12.37 -2.39 4.08
N ALA A 162 -11.49 -3.13 3.40
CA ALA A 162 -10.33 -3.76 4.02
C ALA A 162 -9.41 -2.74 4.70
N PHE A 163 -9.11 -1.61 4.03
CA PHE A 163 -8.33 -0.52 4.61
C PHE A 163 -9.00 0.07 5.86
N VAL A 164 -10.30 0.36 5.80
CA VAL A 164 -11.07 0.95 6.93
C VAL A 164 -11.19 -0.02 8.11
N VAL A 165 -11.39 -1.30 7.85
CA VAL A 165 -11.39 -2.35 8.89
C VAL A 165 -10.01 -2.41 9.55
N GLY A 166 -8.94 -2.38 8.76
CA GLY A 166 -7.57 -2.30 9.28
C GLY A 166 -7.36 -1.08 10.19
N GLN A 167 -7.82 0.10 9.76
CA GLN A 167 -7.75 1.32 10.57
C GLN A 167 -8.52 1.19 11.89
N SER A 168 -9.69 0.56 11.85
CA SER A 168 -10.53 0.36 13.03
C SER A 168 -9.87 -0.59 14.06
N LEU A 169 -9.13 -1.59 13.58
CA LEU A 169 -8.39 -2.53 14.44
C LEU A 169 -7.07 -1.98 14.97
N GLY A 170 -6.50 -0.95 14.33
CA GLY A 170 -5.19 -0.40 14.70
C GLY A 170 -5.03 -0.05 16.18
N PRO A 171 -5.93 0.74 16.80
CA PRO A 171 -5.81 1.12 18.21
C PRO A 171 -5.88 -0.09 19.16
N ALA A 172 -6.71 -1.09 18.83
CA ALA A 172 -6.79 -2.33 19.59
C ALA A 172 -5.49 -3.12 19.53
N LEU A 173 -4.89 -3.22 18.33
CA LEU A 173 -3.58 -3.83 18.14
C LEU A 173 -2.47 -3.06 18.87
N GLN A 174 -2.53 -1.72 18.88
CA GLN A 174 -1.61 -0.89 19.64
C GLN A 174 -1.71 -1.15 21.15
N ALA A 175 -2.93 -1.36 21.67
CA ALA A 175 -3.15 -1.64 23.09
C ALA A 175 -2.54 -2.96 23.57
N ILE A 176 -2.41 -3.97 22.69
CA ILE A 176 -1.73 -5.24 23.00
C ILE A 176 -0.28 -5.01 23.43
N PHE A 177 0.37 -3.96 22.94
CA PHE A 177 1.75 -3.61 23.28
C PHE A 177 1.87 -2.74 24.53
N SER A 178 0.75 -2.28 25.11
CA SER A 178 0.75 -1.46 26.33
C SER A 178 1.46 -2.08 27.54
N PRO A 179 1.39 -3.41 27.80
CA PRO A 179 2.10 -4.04 28.92
C PRO A 179 3.63 -3.91 28.89
N ILE A 180 4.23 -3.61 27.73
CA ILE A 180 5.67 -3.38 27.58
C ILE A 180 6.08 -2.06 28.25
N GLY A 181 5.16 -1.09 28.28
CA GLY A 181 5.37 0.23 28.85
C GLY A 181 6.16 1.19 27.97
N ALA A 182 6.09 2.48 28.33
CA ALA A 182 6.75 3.57 27.60
C ALA A 182 8.29 3.55 27.76
N LYS A 183 8.79 3.12 28.93
CA LYS A 183 10.23 3.05 29.22
C LYS A 183 10.92 1.98 28.38
N GLY A 184 10.22 0.89 28.09
CA GLY A 184 10.72 -0.22 27.28
C GLY A 184 11.97 -0.90 27.85
N VAL A 185 12.57 -1.77 27.04
CA VAL A 185 13.83 -2.45 27.31
C VAL A 185 14.82 -2.21 26.17
N TRP A 186 16.09 -2.02 26.51
CA TRP A 186 17.17 -1.90 25.53
C TRP A 186 17.80 -3.27 25.28
N LEU A 187 17.80 -3.70 24.02
CA LEU A 187 18.49 -4.89 23.52
C LEU A 187 19.61 -4.42 22.58
N GLY A 188 20.75 -4.05 23.16
CA GLY A 188 21.87 -3.47 22.43
C GLY A 188 21.48 -2.11 21.82
N VAL A 189 21.47 -2.04 20.48
CA VAL A 189 21.07 -0.83 19.73
C VAL A 189 19.56 -0.70 19.52
N VAL A 190 18.79 -1.74 19.83
CA VAL A 190 17.34 -1.79 19.61
C VAL A 190 16.61 -1.44 20.90
N HIS A 191 15.79 -0.39 20.86
CA HIS A 191 14.89 -0.05 21.97
C HIS A 191 13.52 -0.66 21.73
N LEU A 192 13.07 -1.55 22.61
CA LEU A 192 11.74 -2.16 22.56
C LEU A 192 10.83 -1.48 23.58
N SER A 193 9.99 -0.57 23.11
CA SER A 193 8.94 0.08 23.88
C SER A 193 7.58 -0.21 23.25
N MET A 194 6.51 0.17 23.95
CA MET A 194 5.16 0.11 23.40
C MET A 194 4.95 0.93 22.10
N TYR A 195 5.90 1.79 21.72
CA TYR A 195 5.85 2.60 20.50
C TYR A 195 6.74 2.05 19.37
N THR A 196 7.86 1.43 19.70
CA THR A 196 8.82 0.90 18.71
C THR A 196 8.55 -0.54 18.33
N VAL A 197 8.04 -1.37 19.25
CA VAL A 197 7.64 -2.76 18.95
C VAL A 197 6.61 -2.83 17.82
N PRO A 198 5.51 -2.04 17.84
CA PRO A 198 4.60 -1.99 16.70
C PRO A 198 5.33 -1.61 15.39
N ALA A 199 6.29 -0.69 15.43
CA ALA A 199 7.05 -0.30 14.25
C ALA A 199 7.87 -1.46 13.66
N TYR A 200 8.53 -2.26 14.51
CA TYR A 200 9.23 -3.47 14.05
C TYR A 200 8.28 -4.51 13.45
N VAL A 201 7.12 -4.72 14.06
CA VAL A 201 6.07 -5.59 13.50
C VAL A 201 5.61 -5.09 12.13
N MET A 202 5.46 -3.77 11.97
CA MET A 202 5.06 -3.19 10.67
C MET A 202 6.13 -3.33 9.60
N ILE A 203 7.42 -3.26 9.94
CA ILE A 203 8.51 -3.57 9.00
C ILE A 203 8.37 -5.02 8.51
N LEU A 204 8.16 -5.98 9.42
CA LEU A 204 7.98 -7.39 9.05
C LEU A 204 6.75 -7.59 8.16
N LEU A 205 5.62 -6.96 8.49
CA LEU A 205 4.40 -7.02 7.67
C LEU A 205 4.59 -6.39 6.29
N SER A 206 5.33 -5.28 6.19
CA SER A 206 5.71 -4.68 4.91
C SER A 206 6.58 -5.63 4.08
N MET A 207 7.57 -6.30 4.69
CA MET A 207 8.42 -7.28 4.02
C MET A 207 7.61 -8.48 3.53
N ILE A 208 6.70 -9.01 4.35
CA ILE A 208 5.78 -10.09 3.94
C ILE A 208 4.91 -9.63 2.77
N SER A 209 4.38 -8.41 2.81
CA SER A 209 3.57 -7.84 1.73
C SER A 209 4.35 -7.74 0.42
N ILE A 210 5.63 -7.31 0.49
CA ILE A 210 6.53 -7.26 -0.67
C ILE A 210 6.74 -8.67 -1.24
N ILE A 211 7.05 -9.66 -0.38
CA ILE A 211 7.24 -11.05 -0.81
C ILE A 211 5.97 -11.57 -1.49
N LEU A 212 4.79 -11.37 -0.90
CA LEU A 212 3.53 -11.79 -1.50
C LEU A 212 3.28 -11.09 -2.85
N LEU A 213 3.56 -9.78 -2.96
CA LEU A 213 3.40 -9.05 -4.21
C LEU A 213 4.38 -9.49 -5.30
N LEU A 214 5.60 -9.89 -4.95
CA LEU A 214 6.59 -10.32 -5.93
C LEU A 214 6.35 -11.76 -6.40
N PHE A 215 5.97 -12.68 -5.50
CA PHE A 215 5.88 -14.11 -5.80
C PHE A 215 4.46 -14.63 -6.04
N CYS A 216 3.45 -14.06 -5.39
CA CYS A 216 2.07 -14.59 -5.44
C CYS A 216 1.11 -13.72 -6.27
N PHE A 217 1.47 -12.47 -6.55
CA PHE A 217 0.64 -11.60 -7.37
C PHE A 217 0.76 -12.00 -8.84
N GLU A 218 -0.38 -12.26 -9.48
CA GLU A 218 -0.46 -12.48 -10.92
C GLU A 218 -1.17 -11.30 -11.56
N GLU A 219 -0.50 -10.64 -12.49
CA GLU A 219 -0.95 -9.38 -13.03
C GLU A 219 -1.79 -9.61 -14.29
N LYS A 220 -3.12 -9.70 -14.11
CA LYS A 220 -4.10 -9.84 -15.20
C LYS A 220 -4.92 -8.56 -15.37
N TYR A 221 -5.02 -8.06 -16.59
CA TYR A 221 -5.79 -6.86 -16.95
C TYR A 221 -6.99 -7.24 -17.82
N SER A 222 -8.18 -6.71 -17.51
CA SER A 222 -9.41 -7.11 -18.22
C SER A 222 -9.68 -6.31 -19.50
N GLY A 223 -8.82 -5.35 -19.88
CA GLY A 223 -9.14 -4.32 -20.89
C GLY A 223 -8.13 -4.06 -22.01
N ILE A 224 -7.06 -4.84 -22.18
CA ILE A 224 -6.10 -4.63 -23.28
C ILE A 224 -6.46 -5.58 -24.44
N ILE A 225 -6.80 -5.01 -25.60
CA ILE A 225 -6.90 -5.70 -26.89
C ILE A 225 -5.64 -5.30 -27.65
N ASP A 226 -4.71 -6.23 -27.88
CA ASP A 226 -3.63 -6.00 -28.85
C ASP A 226 -4.23 -6.19 -30.26
N ILE A 227 -4.26 -5.12 -31.04
CA ILE A 227 -4.59 -5.16 -32.47
C ILE A 227 -3.24 -5.17 -33.20
N ASP A 228 -2.78 -6.36 -33.60
CA ASP A 228 -1.62 -6.50 -34.49
C ASP A 228 -1.99 -5.99 -35.90
N GLU A 229 -1.49 -4.81 -36.30
CA GLU A 229 -1.72 -4.22 -37.63
C GLU A 229 -0.80 -4.77 -38.74
N GLU A 230 0.17 -5.63 -38.42
CA GLU A 230 1.22 -6.01 -39.38
C GLU A 230 0.93 -7.22 -40.29
N LYS A 231 -0.17 -7.95 -40.10
CA LYS A 231 -0.57 -9.02 -41.02
C LYS A 231 -2.06 -8.91 -41.25
N GLY A 232 -2.48 -8.79 -42.51
CA GLY A 232 -3.88 -8.84 -42.94
C GLY A 232 -4.62 -10.16 -42.65
N GLU A 233 -4.15 -10.92 -41.66
CA GLU A 233 -4.80 -12.05 -41.00
C GLU A 233 -4.71 -11.80 -39.49
N GLN A 234 -5.86 -11.53 -38.86
CA GLN A 234 -5.98 -11.37 -37.41
C GLN A 234 -5.61 -12.69 -36.72
N THR A 235 -4.34 -12.83 -36.38
CA THR A 235 -3.84 -13.94 -35.58
C THR A 235 -3.69 -13.42 -34.15
N TYR A 236 -4.67 -13.72 -33.31
CA TYR A 236 -4.63 -13.36 -31.90
C TYR A 236 -3.51 -14.14 -31.21
N ARG A 237 -2.44 -13.44 -30.79
CA ARG A 237 -1.42 -14.02 -29.93
C ARG A 237 -1.83 -13.90 -28.46
N PHE A 238 -2.04 -15.06 -27.85
CA PHE A 238 -2.09 -15.22 -26.40
C PHE A 238 -0.68 -14.99 -25.84
N ASN A 239 -0.51 -13.95 -25.02
CA ASN A 239 0.68 -13.84 -24.18
C ASN A 239 0.33 -14.31 -22.77
N ASP A 240 0.69 -15.56 -22.47
CA ASP A 240 1.24 -15.88 -21.16
C ASP A 240 2.66 -15.27 -21.12
N ILE A 241 2.81 -14.04 -20.61
CA ILE A 241 4.11 -13.41 -20.33
C ILE A 241 4.06 -12.70 -18.97
#